data_AF-A0A1A2L9M9-F1
#
_entry.id   AF-A0A1A2L9M9-F1
#
_cell.length_a   1.000
_cell.length_b   1.000
_cell.length_c   1.000
_cell.angle_alpha   90.00
_cell.angle_beta   90.00
_cell.angle_gamma   90.00
#
_symmetry.space_group_name_H-M   'P 1'
#
loop_
_entity.id
_entity.type
_entity.pdbx_description
1 polymer ?
#
loop_
_entity_poly.entity_id
_entity_poly.type
_entity_poly.pdbx_seq_one_letter_code
_entity_poly.pdbx_strand_id
1 'polypeptide(L)'
;MLAEVGYMLETKLGTFAEVAFLKSVANRTFELISLTQADVTRVAELVARYDNLPLGTTDASVIALAERLGVDEIATLDHRHFRVVRPNRAQVLTLLPERGP
;
A
#
# COMPACT_ATOMS: atom_id res chain seq x y z
N MET A 1 -3.75 1.53 6.72
CA MET A 1 -3.12 0.23 6.46
C MET A 1 -3.13 -0.69 7.67
N LEU A 2 -2.42 -0.43 8.79
CA LEU A 2 -2.44 -1.35 9.95
C LEU A 2 -3.86 -1.69 10.43
N ALA A 3 -4.69 -0.66 10.65
CA ALA A 3 -6.07 -0.84 11.10
C ALA A 3 -6.96 -1.55 10.06
N GLU A 4 -6.74 -1.29 8.76
CA GLU A 4 -7.49 -1.93 7.68
C GLU A 4 -7.14 -3.40 7.53
N VAL A 5 -5.84 -3.75 7.61
CA VAL A 5 -5.40 -5.14 7.63
C VAL A 5 -5.94 -5.86 8.86
N GLY A 6 -5.90 -5.23 10.04
CA GLY A 6 -6.50 -5.77 11.27
C GLY A 6 -7.98 -6.09 11.10
N TYR A 7 -8.76 -5.11 10.60
CA TYR A 7 -10.17 -5.29 10.28
C TYR A 7 -10.42 -6.41 9.26
N MET A 8 -9.65 -6.47 8.17
CA MET A 8 -9.80 -7.53 7.16
C MET A 8 -9.45 -8.91 7.71
N LEU A 9 -8.43 -9.03 8.56
CA LEU A 9 -8.05 -10.30 9.17
C LEU A 9 -9.09 -10.76 10.18
N GLU A 10 -9.59 -9.86 11.02
CA GLU A 10 -10.66 -10.16 11.97
C GLU A 10 -11.91 -10.64 11.22
N THR A 11 -12.36 -9.88 10.24
CA THR A 11 -13.60 -10.18 9.50
C THR A 11 -13.52 -11.45 8.65
N LYS A 12 -12.34 -11.81 8.12
CA LYS A 12 -12.18 -12.96 7.22
C LYS A 12 -11.61 -14.21 7.86
N LEU A 13 -10.80 -14.08 8.90
CA LEU A 13 -10.01 -15.16 9.50
C LEU A 13 -10.11 -15.21 11.04
N GLY A 14 -10.79 -14.24 11.66
CA GLY A 14 -11.03 -14.17 13.09
C GLY A 14 -9.88 -13.53 13.89
N THR A 15 -10.16 -13.26 15.17
CA THR A 15 -9.25 -12.55 16.10
C THR A 15 -7.86 -13.18 16.21
N PHE A 16 -7.75 -14.51 16.07
CA PHE A 16 -6.43 -15.17 16.14
C PHE A 16 -5.48 -14.66 15.04
N ALA A 17 -5.96 -14.49 13.81
CA ALA A 17 -5.16 -14.00 12.70
C ALA A 17 -4.75 -12.54 12.89
N GLU A 18 -5.68 -11.69 13.36
CA GLU A 18 -5.41 -10.29 13.70
C GLU A 18 -4.31 -10.18 14.78
N VAL A 19 -4.42 -10.94 15.87
CA VAL A 19 -3.41 -10.94 16.94
C VAL A 19 -2.05 -11.42 16.44
N ALA A 20 -2.01 -12.45 15.60
CA ALA A 20 -0.76 -12.94 15.00
C ALA A 20 -0.09 -11.86 14.14
N PHE A 21 -0.87 -11.12 13.35
CA PHE A 21 -0.38 -9.99 12.56
C PHE A 21 0.12 -8.83 13.44
N LEU A 22 -0.62 -8.44 14.47
CA LEU A 22 -0.17 -7.38 15.38
C LEU A 22 1.14 -7.74 16.09
N LYS A 23 1.31 -9.02 16.47
CA LYS A 23 2.57 -9.53 17.04
C LYS A 23 3.72 -9.49 16.03
N SER A 24 3.48 -9.79 14.75
CA SER A 24 4.55 -9.73 13.73
C SER A 24 5.01 -8.28 13.48
N VAL A 25 4.10 -7.31 13.52
CA VAL A 25 4.45 -5.88 13.48
C VAL A 25 5.23 -5.47 14.74
N ALA A 26 4.77 -5.87 15.94
CA ALA A 26 5.46 -5.56 17.19
C ALA A 26 6.89 -6.15 17.25
N ASN A 27 7.08 -7.33 16.66
CA ASN A 27 8.37 -8.00 16.56
C ASN A 27 9.24 -7.50 15.38
N ARG A 28 8.80 -6.45 14.67
CA ARG A 28 9.51 -5.86 13.51
C ARG A 28 9.73 -6.80 12.33
N THR A 29 8.90 -7.83 12.19
CA THR A 29 8.81 -8.61 10.94
C THR A 29 8.32 -7.72 9.80
N PHE A 30 7.41 -6.79 10.12
CA PHE A 30 7.02 -5.70 9.25
C PHE A 30 7.41 -4.37 9.90
N GLU A 31 7.95 -3.45 9.11
CA GLU A 31 8.20 -2.09 9.56
C GLU A 31 6.93 -1.25 9.39
N LEU A 32 6.45 -0.67 10.49
CA LEU A 32 5.29 0.22 10.47
C LEU A 32 5.74 1.66 10.18
N ILE A 33 5.46 2.13 8.97
CA ILE A 33 5.78 3.48 8.54
C ILE A 33 4.55 4.40 8.68
N SER A 34 4.71 5.51 9.39
CA SER A 34 3.69 6.56 9.48
C SER A 34 3.70 7.45 8.24
N LEU A 35 2.50 7.88 7.82
CA LEU A 35 2.35 8.94 6.84
C LEU A 35 2.75 10.28 7.44
N THR A 36 3.51 11.04 6.68
CA THR A 36 3.82 12.45 6.95
C THR A 36 2.76 13.36 6.32
N GLN A 37 2.76 14.66 6.66
CA GLN A 37 1.88 15.62 5.99
C GLN A 37 2.15 15.68 4.48
N ALA A 38 3.42 15.62 4.07
CA ALA A 38 3.79 15.58 2.65
C ALA A 38 3.22 14.34 1.95
N ASP A 39 3.23 13.17 2.62
CA ASP A 39 2.61 11.96 2.08
C ASP A 39 1.11 12.15 1.91
N VAL A 40 0.42 12.77 2.88
CA VAL A 40 -1.03 13.04 2.78
C VAL A 40 -1.35 14.00 1.63
N THR A 41 -0.57 15.06 1.44
CA THR A 41 -0.70 15.95 0.27
C THR A 41 -0.54 15.14 -1.02
N ARG A 42 0.48 14.28 -1.08
CA ARG A 42 0.74 13.44 -2.25
C ARG A 42 -0.39 12.43 -2.52
N VAL A 43 -0.97 11.85 -1.47
CA VAL A 43 -2.14 10.98 -1.57
C VAL A 43 -3.32 11.72 -2.20
N ALA A 44 -3.59 12.95 -1.77
CA ALA A 44 -4.67 13.76 -2.34
C ALA A 44 -4.42 14.07 -3.82
N GLU A 45 -3.19 14.39 -4.21
CA GLU A 45 -2.81 14.59 -5.61
C GLU A 45 -3.03 13.33 -6.46
N LEU A 46 -2.63 12.16 -5.96
CA LEU A 46 -2.79 10.90 -6.67
C LEU A 46 -4.26 10.54 -6.85
N VAL A 47 -5.06 10.65 -5.78
CA VAL A 47 -6.51 10.40 -5.85
C VAL A 47 -7.20 11.35 -6.84
N ALA A 48 -6.83 12.64 -6.86
CA ALA A 48 -7.38 13.59 -7.82
C ALA A 48 -6.91 13.33 -9.26
N ARG A 49 -5.64 12.94 -9.46
CA ARG A 49 -5.05 12.70 -10.78
C ARG A 49 -5.64 11.46 -11.46
N TYR A 50 -5.95 10.43 -10.68
CA TYR A 50 -6.47 9.16 -11.17
C TYR A 50 -7.97 9.02 -10.84
N ASP A 51 -8.76 10.09 -10.92
CA ASP A 51 -10.20 10.08 -10.59
C ASP A 51 -11.02 9.02 -11.36
N ASN A 52 -10.65 8.75 -12.61
CA ASN A 52 -11.24 7.75 -13.50
C ASN A 52 -10.81 6.30 -13.15
N LEU A 53 -9.86 6.13 -12.23
CA LEU A 53 -9.44 4.87 -11.67
C LEU A 53 -9.35 5.03 -10.15
N PRO A 54 -10.46 4.78 -9.41
CA PRO A 54 -10.55 5.13 -8.00
C PRO A 54 -9.56 4.31 -7.16
N LEU A 55 -8.30 4.76 -7.10
CA LEU A 55 -7.22 4.19 -6.28
C LEU A 55 -7.65 4.12 -4.82
N GLY A 56 -8.41 5.14 -4.38
CA GLY A 56 -8.74 5.32 -2.98
C GLY A 56 -7.52 5.70 -2.15
N THR A 57 -7.78 6.05 -0.90
CA THR A 57 -6.75 6.53 0.03
C THR A 57 -5.69 5.46 0.32
N THR A 58 -6.07 4.18 0.40
CA THR A 58 -5.15 3.09 0.73
C THR A 58 -4.10 2.88 -0.36
N ASP A 59 -4.50 2.63 -1.61
CA ASP A 59 -3.54 2.38 -2.69
C ASP A 59 -2.65 3.62 -2.95
N ALA A 60 -3.25 4.82 -2.94
CA ALA A 60 -2.50 6.07 -3.07
C ALA A 60 -1.49 6.28 -1.94
N SER A 61 -1.79 5.85 -0.71
CA SER A 61 -0.85 5.92 0.42
C SER A 61 0.35 4.99 0.25
N VAL A 62 0.14 3.79 -0.31
CA VAL A 62 1.24 2.87 -0.64
C VAL A 62 2.18 3.50 -1.65
N ILE A 63 1.62 4.11 -2.72
CA ILE A 63 2.41 4.78 -3.76
C ILE A 63 3.19 5.97 -3.19
N ALA A 64 2.56 6.82 -2.39
CA ALA A 64 3.23 7.98 -1.78
C ALA A 64 4.39 7.54 -0.86
N LEU A 65 4.21 6.47 -0.08
CA LEU A 65 5.28 5.90 0.74
C LEU A 65 6.41 5.30 -0.11
N ALA A 66 6.08 4.56 -1.16
CA ALA A 66 7.05 3.99 -2.08
C ALA A 66 7.92 5.10 -2.71
N GLU A 67 7.30 6.19 -3.18
CA GLU A 67 8.00 7.36 -3.70
C GLU A 67 8.94 7.99 -2.65
N ARG A 68 8.48 8.18 -1.41
CA ARG A 68 9.27 8.77 -0.32
C ARG A 68 10.45 7.90 0.08
N LEU A 69 10.23 6.59 0.17
CA LEU A 69 11.24 5.62 0.59
C LEU A 69 12.20 5.24 -0.54
N GLY A 70 11.92 5.64 -1.78
CA GLY A 70 12.73 5.27 -2.94
C GLY A 70 12.65 3.78 -3.26
N VAL A 71 11.48 3.19 -3.02
CA VAL A 71 11.19 1.78 -3.28
C VAL A 71 10.29 1.69 -4.50
N ASP A 72 10.68 0.87 -5.48
CA ASP A 72 9.90 0.68 -6.71
C ASP A 72 9.14 -0.65 -6.74
N GLU A 73 9.35 -1.51 -5.73
CA GLU A 73 8.71 -2.82 -5.58
C GLU A 73 7.50 -2.76 -4.65
N ILE A 74 6.33 -3.19 -5.13
CA ILE A 74 5.09 -3.24 -4.36
C ILE A 74 4.52 -4.65 -4.39
N ALA A 75 4.36 -5.26 -3.21
CA ALA A 75 3.60 -6.49 -3.05
C ALA A 75 2.09 -6.17 -3.06
N THR A 76 1.39 -6.54 -4.13
CA THR A 76 -0.05 -6.32 -4.29
C THR A 76 -0.68 -7.40 -5.17
N LEU A 77 -1.90 -7.80 -4.85
CA LEU A 77 -2.69 -8.65 -5.74
C LEU A 77 -3.49 -7.82 -6.76
N ASP A 78 -3.67 -6.51 -6.53
CA ASP A 78 -4.34 -5.61 -7.47
C ASP A 78 -3.35 -4.96 -8.42
N HIS A 79 -2.91 -5.73 -9.42
CA HIS A 79 -2.02 -5.20 -10.44
C HIS A 79 -2.70 -4.16 -11.34
N ARG A 80 -4.03 -4.10 -11.41
CA ARG A 80 -4.73 -3.21 -12.34
C ARG A 80 -4.58 -1.76 -11.89
N HIS A 81 -4.77 -1.53 -10.59
CA HIS A 81 -4.67 -0.20 -10.00
C HIS A 81 -3.24 0.35 -10.05
N PHE A 82 -2.25 -0.48 -9.70
CA PHE A 82 -0.87 -0.01 -9.57
C PHE A 82 -0.11 0.11 -10.91
N ARG A 83 -0.48 -0.63 -11.97
CA ARG A 83 0.24 -0.60 -13.27
C ARG A 83 0.16 0.73 -14.02
N VAL A 84 -0.94 1.46 -13.85
CA VAL A 84 -1.16 2.72 -14.58
C VAL A 84 -0.50 3.90 -13.89
N VAL A 85 -0.14 3.75 -12.61
CA VAL A 85 0.46 4.84 -11.85
C VAL A 85 1.91 5.03 -12.28
N ARG A 86 2.31 6.30 -12.37
CA ARG A 86 3.68 6.72 -12.69
C ARG A 86 4.28 7.40 -11.47
N PRO A 87 5.11 6.70 -10.68
CA PRO A 87 5.73 7.29 -9.50
C PRO A 87 6.79 8.33 -9.90
N ASN A 88 7.07 9.28 -9.01
CA ASN A 88 7.98 10.40 -9.29
C ASN A 88 9.40 10.01 -9.71
N ARG A 89 9.89 8.82 -9.31
CA ARG A 89 11.28 8.38 -9.50
C ARG A 89 11.46 7.20 -10.46
N ALA A 90 10.39 6.53 -10.84
CA ALA A 90 10.44 5.36 -11.71
C ALA A 90 9.41 5.46 -12.85
N GLN A 91 9.73 4.84 -13.98
CA GLN A 91 8.81 4.81 -15.13
C GLN A 91 7.60 3.90 -14.86
N VAL A 92 7.78 2.85 -14.05
CA VAL A 92 6.74 1.88 -13.66
C VAL A 92 7.10 1.29 -12.29
N LEU A 93 6.09 0.87 -11.54
CA LEU A 93 6.26 0.08 -10.32
C LEU A 93 6.50 -1.39 -10.69
N THR A 94 7.43 -2.05 -10.01
CA THR A 94 7.60 -3.50 -10.03
C THR A 94 6.56 -4.12 -9.09
N LEU A 95 5.63 -4.91 -9.62
CA LEU A 95 4.54 -5.49 -8.83
C LEU A 95 4.79 -6.95 -8.52
N LEU A 96 4.71 -7.30 -7.24
CA LEU A 96 4.97 -8.64 -6.71
C LEU A 96 3.68 -9.27 -6.13
N PRO A 97 3.49 -10.59 -6.24
CA PRO A 97 4.30 -11.49 -7.06
C PRO A 97 4.15 -11.14 -8.55
N GLU A 98 5.17 -11.41 -9.36
CA GLU A 98 5.03 -11.25 -10.80
C GLU A 98 3.82 -12.05 -11.27
N ARG A 99 3.03 -11.48 -12.19
CA ARG A 99 2.00 -12.29 -12.84
C ARG A 99 2.75 -13.40 -13.56
N GLY A 100 2.47 -14.65 -13.19
CA GLY A 100 2.94 -15.81 -13.92
C GLY A 100 2.56 -15.70 -15.41
N PRO A 101 3.20 -16.51 -16.27
CA PRO A 101 2.90 -16.55 -17.70
C PRO A 101 1.41 -16.80 -17.98
#